data_AF-A0A3M5REM2-F1
#
_entry.id   AF-A0A3M5REM2-F1
#
_cell.length_a   1.000
_cell.length_b   1.000
_cell.length_c   1.000
_cell.angle_alpha   90.00
_cell.angle_beta   90.00
_cell.angle_gamma   90.00
#
_symmetry.space_group_name_H-M   'P 1'
#
loop_
_entity.id
_entity.type
_entity.pdbx_description
1 polymer ?
#
loop_
_entity_poly.entity_id
_entity_poly.type
_entity_poly.pdbx_seq_one_letter_code
_entity_poly.pdbx_strand_id
1 'polypeptide(L)'
;MTAEPICKPNFVQTLLDIAKFPERHRAVANTWADHFGVPPERRDEFMLHYLTHTSSTRCWCVSLHNDDQVARPTVARFGRQLQYFDGRLISAVRFDEKRKVPVHAPTTSRALKLVHQLITHGGAQALLTSFSKHARDLALHESQLSIKPLMKLDFLAASEEGRNKRFYGPRNRFYLTCIGATLKKFCQSLDQELLHAVRSVQCPSAQLYNWLAQGDRTRRLQALKAQPVLIPVLVIGHAMPWPKIADSLLLEQCPWKDLQEYCGSCDDDCTRDGAGLVGHAADTGLPLNKVLAWLF
;
A
#
# COMPACT_ATOMS: atom_id res chain seq x y z
N MET A 1 -25.97 46.12 31.14
CA MET A 1 -25.41 44.76 31.35
C MET A 1 -24.75 44.34 30.05
N THR A 2 -23.43 44.48 29.98
CA THR A 2 -22.60 44.07 28.85
C THR A 2 -22.44 42.55 28.88
N ALA A 3 -22.99 41.87 27.88
CA ALA A 3 -22.77 40.44 27.69
C ALA A 3 -21.33 40.24 27.24
N GLU A 4 -20.48 39.73 28.12
CA GLU A 4 -19.18 39.19 27.72
C GLU A 4 -19.43 37.98 26.80
N PRO A 5 -18.83 37.95 25.60
CA PRO A 5 -18.91 36.75 24.78
C PRO A 5 -18.05 35.69 25.47
N ILE A 6 -18.69 34.61 25.91
CA ILE A 6 -18.02 33.38 26.35
C ILE A 6 -17.29 32.83 25.13
N CYS A 7 -16.06 33.29 24.92
CA CYS A 7 -15.19 32.79 23.88
C CYS A 7 -14.85 31.34 24.26
N LYS A 8 -15.46 30.39 23.55
CA LYS A 8 -15.31 28.96 23.83
C LYS A 8 -13.81 28.65 23.90
N PRO A 9 -13.28 28.04 24.99
CA PRO A 9 -11.84 27.87 25.20
C PRO A 9 -11.12 27.13 24.05
N ASN A 10 -11.84 26.28 23.30
CA ASN A 10 -11.33 25.60 22.11
C ASN A 10 -11.00 26.55 20.94
N PHE A 11 -11.69 27.68 20.80
CA PHE A 11 -11.48 28.64 19.71
C PHE A 11 -10.16 29.40 19.88
N VAL A 12 -9.90 29.92 21.09
CA VAL A 12 -8.67 30.64 21.41
C VAL A 12 -7.45 29.74 21.23
N GLN A 13 -7.54 28.47 21.67
CA GLN A 13 -6.46 27.51 21.50
C GLN A 13 -6.17 27.19 20.03
N THR A 14 -7.21 27.05 19.20
CA THR A 14 -7.08 26.80 17.76
C THR A 14 -6.31 27.93 17.06
N LEU A 15 -6.63 29.19 17.38
CA LEU A 15 -5.93 30.35 16.82
C LEU A 15 -4.46 30.41 17.25
N LEU A 16 -4.18 30.13 18.52
CA LEU A 16 -2.80 30.05 19.04
C LEU A 16 -2.01 28.93 18.34
N ASP A 17 -2.64 27.79 18.06
CA ASP A 17 -2.01 26.68 17.35
C ASP A 17 -1.75 27.01 15.87
N ILE A 18 -2.65 27.73 15.21
CA ILE A 18 -2.44 28.24 13.85
C ILE A 18 -1.27 29.24 13.84
N ALA A 19 -1.18 30.11 14.85
CA ALA A 19 -0.13 31.14 14.93
C ALA A 19 1.30 30.58 15.03
N LYS A 20 1.46 29.30 15.42
CA LYS A 20 2.77 28.60 15.42
C LYS A 20 3.33 28.40 14.01
N PHE A 21 2.50 28.45 12.97
CA PHE A 21 2.93 28.25 11.59
C PHE A 21 3.41 29.56 10.94
N PRO A 22 4.43 29.50 10.05
CA PRO A 22 4.89 30.67 9.29
C PRO A 22 3.75 31.37 8.56
N GLU A 23 3.80 32.70 8.48
CA GLU A 23 2.78 33.53 7.82
C GLU A 23 2.50 33.07 6.38
N ARG A 24 3.55 32.74 5.61
CA ARG A 24 3.40 32.21 4.24
C ARG A 24 2.55 30.92 4.20
N HIS A 25 2.72 30.02 5.17
CA HIS A 25 1.95 28.78 5.21
C HIS A 25 0.48 29.05 5.58
N ARG A 26 0.24 29.99 6.50
CA ARG A 26 -1.11 30.44 6.87
C ARG A 26 -1.82 31.11 5.69
N ALA A 27 -1.12 31.94 4.91
CA ALA A 27 -1.66 32.55 3.70
C ALA A 27 -2.08 31.49 2.67
N VAL A 28 -1.25 30.47 2.43
CA VAL A 28 -1.59 29.35 1.54
C VAL A 28 -2.80 28.58 2.05
N ALA A 29 -2.87 28.29 3.36
CA ALA A 29 -4.03 27.61 3.95
C ALA A 29 -5.33 28.42 3.76
N ASN A 30 -5.25 29.74 3.92
CA ASN A 30 -6.35 30.67 3.62
C ASN A 30 -6.77 30.62 2.15
N THR A 31 -5.81 30.67 1.22
CA THR A 31 -6.12 30.56 -0.22
C THR A 31 -6.86 29.27 -0.56
N TRP A 32 -6.49 28.15 0.06
CA TRP A 32 -7.23 26.90 -0.13
C TRP A 32 -8.61 26.94 0.51
N ALA A 33 -8.75 27.56 1.68
CA ALA A 33 -10.05 27.76 2.29
C ALA A 33 -10.99 28.57 1.37
N ASP A 34 -10.48 29.62 0.71
CA ASP A 34 -11.24 30.39 -0.28
C ASP A 34 -11.58 29.57 -1.52
N HIS A 35 -10.60 28.83 -2.06
CA HIS A 35 -10.78 27.98 -3.24
C HIS A 35 -11.90 26.95 -3.04
N PHE A 36 -11.96 26.33 -1.85
CA PHE A 36 -12.98 25.35 -1.52
C PHE A 36 -14.28 25.95 -0.96
N GLY A 37 -14.38 27.28 -0.82
CA GLY A 37 -15.57 27.93 -0.29
C GLY A 37 -15.88 27.56 1.16
N VAL A 38 -14.84 27.43 2.00
CA VAL A 38 -14.99 27.05 3.40
C VAL A 38 -15.75 28.14 4.18
N PRO A 39 -16.85 27.82 4.86
CA PRO A 39 -17.60 28.80 5.65
C PRO A 39 -16.72 29.44 6.74
N PRO A 40 -16.91 30.74 7.05
CA PRO A 40 -16.11 31.44 8.05
C PRO A 40 -16.05 30.74 9.41
N GLU A 41 -17.14 30.09 9.83
CA GLU A 41 -17.26 29.44 11.14
C GLU A 41 -16.35 28.21 11.28
N ARG A 42 -15.90 27.63 10.15
CA ARG A 42 -15.05 26.43 10.12
C ARG A 42 -13.68 26.67 9.52
N ARG A 43 -13.38 27.92 9.18
CA ARG A 43 -12.14 28.29 8.51
C ARG A 43 -10.92 27.96 9.38
N ASP A 44 -10.99 28.24 10.68
CA ASP A 44 -9.91 27.93 11.61
C ASP A 44 -9.71 26.41 11.79
N GLU A 45 -10.81 25.64 11.89
CA GLU A 45 -10.76 24.17 11.94
C GLU A 45 -10.08 23.61 10.68
N PHE A 46 -10.47 24.10 9.50
CA PHE A 46 -9.88 23.72 8.23
C PHE A 46 -8.40 24.09 8.16
N MET A 47 -8.04 25.33 8.49
CA MET A 47 -6.66 25.81 8.42
C MET A 47 -5.75 25.03 9.36
N LEU A 48 -6.16 24.84 10.62
CA LEU A 48 -5.37 24.07 11.58
C LEU A 48 -5.19 22.63 11.11
N HIS A 49 -6.25 22.01 10.58
CA HIS A 49 -6.16 20.67 10.01
C HIS A 49 -5.18 20.63 8.83
N TYR A 50 -5.36 21.51 7.85
CA TYR A 50 -4.56 21.55 6.63
C TYR A 50 -3.08 21.78 6.96
N LEU A 51 -2.76 22.74 7.85
CA LEU A 51 -1.40 23.05 8.26
C LEU A 51 -0.75 21.88 9.01
N THR A 52 -1.45 21.32 10.00
CA THR A 52 -0.98 20.15 10.74
C THR A 52 -0.79 18.96 9.80
N HIS A 53 -1.73 18.74 8.89
CA HIS A 53 -1.66 17.63 7.96
C HIS A 53 -0.49 17.79 6.98
N THR A 54 -0.28 18.98 6.44
CA THR A 54 0.73 19.20 5.40
C THR A 54 2.14 19.47 5.92
N SER A 55 2.32 19.55 7.25
CA SER A 55 3.63 19.69 7.90
C SER A 55 4.55 18.48 7.80
N SER A 56 4.03 17.31 7.41
CA SER A 56 4.81 16.08 7.23
C SER A 56 4.39 15.35 5.96
N THR A 57 5.34 14.63 5.37
CA THR A 57 5.14 13.76 4.20
C THR A 57 4.43 12.45 4.55
N ARG A 58 4.45 12.03 5.82
CA ARG A 58 4.00 10.70 6.29
C ARG A 58 4.61 9.53 5.50
N CYS A 59 5.79 9.76 4.93
CA CYS A 59 6.54 8.78 4.18
C CYS A 59 7.92 8.63 4.84
N TRP A 60 8.25 7.43 5.30
CA TRP A 60 9.53 7.14 5.95
C TRP A 60 9.90 5.67 5.80
N CYS A 61 11.19 5.35 5.94
CA CYS A 61 11.72 3.99 5.86
C CYS A 61 12.75 3.80 6.98
N VAL A 62 12.67 2.68 7.69
CA VAL A 62 13.53 2.33 8.83
C VAL A 62 13.99 0.88 8.67
N SER A 63 15.30 0.68 8.59
CA SER A 63 15.91 -0.65 8.67
C SER A 63 15.92 -1.12 10.13
N LEU A 64 15.54 -2.38 10.36
CA LEU A 64 15.36 -2.92 11.71
C LEU A 64 16.62 -3.60 12.26
N HIS A 65 17.58 -3.91 11.40
CA HIS A 65 18.89 -4.45 11.76
C HIS A 65 20.00 -3.60 11.15
N ASN A 66 21.12 -3.49 11.87
CA ASN A 66 22.31 -2.74 11.45
C ASN A 66 23.31 -3.59 10.66
N ASP A 67 23.04 -4.88 10.44
CA ASP A 67 23.97 -5.75 9.76
C ASP A 67 24.10 -5.39 8.29
N ASP A 68 25.30 -5.57 7.74
CA ASP A 68 25.59 -5.20 6.36
C ASP A 68 25.02 -6.16 5.28
N GLN A 69 24.14 -7.06 5.68
CA GLN A 69 23.50 -8.02 4.78
C GLN A 69 22.71 -7.32 3.66
N VAL A 70 22.64 -7.95 2.49
CA VAL A 70 21.94 -7.38 1.33
C VAL A 70 20.42 -7.34 1.54
N ALA A 71 19.87 -8.39 2.17
CA ALA A 71 18.47 -8.45 2.57
C ALA A 71 18.33 -8.10 4.06
N ARG A 72 17.82 -6.90 4.38
CA ARG A 72 17.69 -6.44 5.78
C ARG A 72 16.22 -6.22 6.14
N PRO A 73 15.73 -6.75 7.27
CA PRO A 73 14.36 -6.49 7.70
C PRO A 73 14.09 -4.98 7.79
N THR A 74 13.04 -4.51 7.13
CA THR A 74 12.82 -3.08 6.88
C THR A 74 11.34 -2.73 6.93
N VAL A 75 11.01 -1.58 7.52
CA VAL A 75 9.65 -1.05 7.58
C VAL A 75 9.59 0.26 6.83
N ALA A 76 8.61 0.40 5.95
CA ALA A 76 8.30 1.65 5.29
C ALA A 76 6.86 2.07 5.54
N ARG A 77 6.64 3.37 5.71
CA ARG A 77 5.33 4.01 5.71
C ARG A 77 5.13 4.76 4.40
N PHE A 78 3.97 4.56 3.78
CA PHE A 78 3.49 5.27 2.61
C PHE A 78 2.12 5.85 2.93
N GLY A 79 2.08 7.05 3.52
CA GLY A 79 0.81 7.67 3.94
C GLY A 79 0.10 6.83 5.01
N ARG A 80 -0.98 6.16 4.63
CA ARG A 80 -1.78 5.23 5.47
C ARG A 80 -1.52 3.75 5.25
N GLN A 81 -0.46 3.42 4.53
CA GLN A 81 0.01 2.06 4.39
C GLN A 81 1.35 1.89 5.11
N LEU A 82 1.49 0.77 5.82
CA LEU A 82 2.77 0.26 6.27
C LEU A 82 3.13 -0.96 5.44
N GLN A 83 4.41 -1.07 5.13
CA GLN A 83 4.99 -2.17 4.40
C GLN A 83 6.19 -2.68 5.18
N TYR A 84 6.29 -3.98 5.32
CA TYR A 84 7.34 -4.64 6.06
C TYR A 84 7.98 -5.72 5.20
N PHE A 85 9.29 -5.74 5.19
CA PHE A 85 10.10 -6.82 4.68
C PHE A 85 10.74 -7.53 5.88
N ASP A 86 10.52 -8.83 6.03
CA ASP A 86 11.04 -9.62 7.16
C ASP A 86 12.45 -10.18 6.94
N GLY A 87 13.07 -9.85 5.80
CA GLY A 87 14.32 -10.47 5.33
C GLY A 87 14.11 -11.44 4.17
N ARG A 88 12.86 -11.87 3.92
CA ARG A 88 12.50 -12.79 2.84
C ARG A 88 11.23 -12.37 2.10
N LEU A 89 10.16 -12.05 2.80
CA LEU A 89 8.83 -11.74 2.28
C LEU A 89 8.43 -10.30 2.58
N ILE A 90 7.61 -9.76 1.68
CA ILE A 90 7.03 -8.43 1.77
C ILE A 90 5.57 -8.56 2.19
N SER A 91 5.20 -7.86 3.26
CA SER A 91 3.83 -7.73 3.73
C SER A 91 3.43 -6.26 3.75
N ALA A 92 2.13 -5.99 3.60
CA ALA A 92 1.60 -4.64 3.74
C ALA A 92 0.24 -4.62 4.43
N VAL A 93 -0.01 -3.52 5.12
CA VAL A 93 -1.23 -3.29 5.89
C VAL A 93 -1.65 -1.83 5.75
N ARG A 94 -2.93 -1.62 5.45
CA ARG A 94 -3.56 -0.30 5.53
C ARG A 94 -4.06 -0.08 6.94
N PHE A 95 -3.88 1.14 7.45
CA PHE A 95 -4.33 1.51 8.78
C PHE A 95 -5.21 2.75 8.75
N ASP A 96 -6.06 2.87 9.77
CA ASP A 96 -6.91 4.03 9.96
C ASP A 96 -6.24 5.11 10.82
N GLU A 97 -6.88 6.28 10.95
CA GLU A 97 -6.40 7.36 11.81
C GLU A 97 -6.43 7.01 13.31
N LYS A 98 -7.16 5.96 13.72
CA LYS A 98 -7.24 5.54 15.11
C LYS A 98 -5.96 4.80 15.53
N ARG A 99 -5.29 4.12 14.59
CA ARG A 99 -4.02 3.45 14.84
C ARG A 99 -2.88 4.46 14.99
N LYS A 100 -2.13 4.37 16.10
CA LYS A 100 -1.04 5.29 16.45
C LYS A 100 0.24 5.01 15.66
N VAL A 101 0.23 5.32 14.36
CA VAL A 101 1.42 5.24 13.51
C VAL A 101 2.21 6.56 13.54
N PRO A 102 3.52 6.54 13.87
CA PRO A 102 4.35 7.75 13.94
C PRO A 102 4.39 8.54 12.63
N VAL A 103 4.17 9.84 12.71
CA VAL A 103 4.18 10.77 11.55
C VAL A 103 5.58 10.89 10.94
N HIS A 104 6.61 10.86 11.78
CA HIS A 104 8.02 10.86 11.40
C HIS A 104 8.64 9.47 11.61
N ALA A 105 9.82 9.26 11.02
CA ALA A 105 10.57 8.01 11.17
C ALA A 105 10.78 7.69 12.66
N PRO A 106 10.25 6.56 13.16
CA PRO A 106 10.49 6.15 14.55
C PRO A 106 11.89 5.57 14.72
N THR A 107 12.31 5.41 15.98
CA THR A 107 13.48 4.58 16.32
C THR A 107 13.25 3.13 15.92
N THR A 108 14.33 2.39 15.69
CA THR A 108 14.30 0.96 15.33
C THR A 108 13.47 0.13 16.32
N SER A 109 13.65 0.34 17.63
CA SER A 109 12.89 -0.36 18.68
C SER A 109 11.38 -0.11 18.61
N ARG A 110 10.97 1.13 18.29
CA ARG A 110 9.56 1.49 18.13
C ARG A 110 9.00 0.97 16.81
N ALA A 111 9.79 0.92 15.74
CA ALA A 111 9.42 0.31 14.47
C ALA A 111 9.17 -1.20 14.62
N LEU A 112 10.01 -1.91 15.37
CA LEU A 112 9.82 -3.33 15.70
C LEU A 112 8.51 -3.58 16.46
N LYS A 113 8.19 -2.76 17.46
CA LYS A 113 6.90 -2.87 18.19
C LYS A 113 5.71 -2.66 17.25
N LEU A 114 5.82 -1.71 16.33
CA LEU A 114 4.77 -1.37 15.36
C LEU A 114 4.50 -2.53 14.39
N VAL A 115 5.56 -3.18 13.91
CA VAL A 115 5.51 -4.38 13.04
C VAL A 115 4.71 -5.50 13.70
N HIS A 116 5.08 -5.89 14.93
CA HIS A 116 4.38 -6.95 15.65
C HIS A 116 2.89 -6.66 15.89
N GLN A 117 2.53 -5.39 16.10
CA GLN A 117 1.13 -5.00 16.34
C GLN A 117 0.27 -5.03 15.07
N LEU A 118 0.87 -4.90 13.89
CA LEU A 118 0.13 -4.66 12.65
C LEU A 118 0.12 -5.85 11.69
N ILE A 119 1.16 -6.69 11.72
CA ILE A 119 1.30 -7.83 10.80
C ILE A 119 0.32 -8.96 11.08
N THR A 120 -0.27 -8.99 12.27
CA THR A 120 -1.40 -9.88 12.58
C THR A 120 -2.67 -9.58 11.77
N HIS A 121 -2.73 -8.43 11.07
CA HIS A 121 -3.86 -8.01 10.27
C HIS A 121 -3.40 -7.75 8.82
N GLY A 122 -3.12 -8.83 8.08
CA GLY A 122 -2.76 -8.75 6.66
C GLY A 122 -3.93 -8.30 5.77
N GLY A 123 -3.63 -7.79 4.56
CA GLY A 123 -4.67 -7.58 3.54
C GLY A 123 -4.45 -6.43 2.54
N ALA A 124 -3.34 -5.68 2.61
CA ALA A 124 -3.06 -4.64 1.63
C ALA A 124 -2.03 -5.10 0.59
N GLN A 125 -2.16 -4.60 -0.64
CA GLN A 125 -1.18 -4.81 -1.70
C GLN A 125 0.10 -4.01 -1.41
N ALA A 126 1.24 -4.68 -1.34
CA ALA A 126 2.54 -4.02 -1.18
C ALA A 126 3.00 -3.34 -2.48
N LEU A 127 3.76 -2.26 -2.35
CA LEU A 127 4.32 -1.47 -3.43
C LEU A 127 5.75 -1.90 -3.73
N LEU A 128 6.06 -2.09 -5.02
CA LEU A 128 7.43 -2.12 -5.56
C LEU A 128 7.66 -1.05 -6.63
N THR A 129 6.64 -0.27 -6.98
CA THR A 129 6.75 0.91 -7.86
C THR A 129 5.78 2.02 -7.47
N SER A 130 6.23 3.28 -7.59
CA SER A 130 5.39 4.47 -7.45
C SER A 130 4.54 4.76 -8.69
N PHE A 131 4.75 4.03 -9.79
CA PHE A 131 3.98 4.19 -11.04
C PHE A 131 2.69 3.34 -11.06
N SER A 132 2.46 2.52 -10.02
CA SER A 132 1.27 1.67 -9.93
C SER A 132 0.00 2.50 -9.69
N LYS A 133 -1.16 1.92 -10.04
CA LYS A 133 -2.47 2.48 -9.68
C LYS A 133 -2.59 2.64 -8.16
N HIS A 134 -2.21 1.61 -7.41
CA HIS A 134 -2.23 1.63 -5.94
C HIS A 134 -1.40 2.76 -5.33
N ALA A 135 -0.21 3.08 -5.87
CA ALA A 135 0.58 4.23 -5.41
C ALA A 135 -0.12 5.57 -5.68
N ARG A 136 -0.80 5.70 -6.83
CA ARG A 136 -1.61 6.88 -7.16
C ARG A 136 -2.80 7.02 -6.23
N ASP A 137 -3.47 5.92 -5.91
CA ASP A 137 -4.61 5.89 -4.99
C ASP A 137 -4.17 6.31 -3.56
N LEU A 138 -3.00 5.84 -3.09
CA LEU A 138 -2.44 6.29 -1.81
C LEU A 138 -2.12 7.79 -1.81
N ALA A 139 -1.50 8.30 -2.87
CA ALA A 139 -1.19 9.72 -2.99
C ALA A 139 -2.45 10.59 -3.01
N LEU A 140 -3.48 10.15 -3.74
CA LEU A 140 -4.78 10.79 -3.76
C LEU A 140 -5.42 10.82 -2.36
N HIS A 141 -5.43 9.69 -1.66
CA HIS A 141 -5.97 9.62 -0.31
C HIS A 141 -5.29 10.61 0.64
N GLU A 142 -3.96 10.72 0.60
CA GLU A 142 -3.25 11.71 1.42
C GLU A 142 -3.64 13.16 1.06
N SER A 143 -3.81 13.47 -0.23
CA SER A 143 -4.31 14.77 -0.66
C SER A 143 -5.73 15.05 -0.16
N GLN A 144 -6.65 14.09 -0.27
CA GLN A 144 -8.01 14.20 0.24
C GLN A 144 -8.05 14.40 1.76
N LEU A 145 -7.18 13.69 2.49
CA LEU A 145 -7.12 13.81 3.95
C LEU A 145 -6.68 15.19 4.41
N SER A 146 -5.85 15.89 3.64
CA SER A 146 -5.45 17.26 3.98
C SER A 146 -6.61 18.27 3.98
N ILE A 147 -7.74 17.92 3.34
CA ILE A 147 -8.98 18.73 3.31
C ILE A 147 -10.16 18.03 4.00
N LYS A 148 -9.90 16.98 4.79
CA LYS A 148 -10.92 16.13 5.41
C LYS A 148 -12.05 16.88 6.14
N PRO A 149 -11.83 18.00 6.85
CA PRO A 149 -12.92 18.74 7.47
C PRO A 149 -14.01 19.18 6.48
N LEU A 150 -13.64 19.43 5.22
CA LEU A 150 -14.56 19.85 4.15
C LEU A 150 -15.31 18.68 3.53
N MET A 151 -14.68 17.51 3.41
CA MET A 151 -15.32 16.31 2.86
C MET A 151 -16.52 15.83 3.69
N LYS A 152 -16.63 16.26 4.96
CA LYS A 152 -17.81 16.01 5.80
C LYS A 152 -19.03 16.86 5.42
N LEU A 153 -18.82 17.93 4.66
CA LEU A 153 -19.84 18.93 4.32
C LEU A 153 -20.18 18.89 2.83
N ASP A 154 -19.17 18.75 1.98
CA ASP A 154 -19.32 18.68 0.54
C ASP A 154 -18.46 17.55 -0.02
N PHE A 155 -19.13 16.48 -0.45
CA PHE A 155 -18.44 15.35 -1.06
C PHE A 155 -17.83 15.72 -2.43
N LEU A 156 -18.35 16.76 -3.11
CA LEU A 156 -17.82 17.25 -4.38
C LEU A 156 -16.45 17.92 -4.20
N ALA A 157 -16.11 18.38 -2.98
CA ALA A 157 -14.77 18.85 -2.67
C ALA A 157 -13.70 17.74 -2.82
N ALA A 158 -14.10 16.47 -2.78
CA ALA A 158 -13.23 15.32 -3.01
C ALA A 158 -12.91 15.07 -4.49
N SER A 159 -13.65 15.69 -5.42
CA SER A 159 -13.41 15.54 -6.86
C SER A 159 -12.09 16.20 -7.25
N GLU A 160 -11.28 15.46 -8.00
CA GLU A 160 -10.00 15.92 -8.56
C GLU A 160 -10.17 16.76 -9.84
N GLU A 161 -11.40 16.82 -10.36
CA GLU A 161 -11.70 17.42 -11.65
C GLU A 161 -11.98 18.92 -11.58
N GLY A 162 -12.07 19.55 -12.76
CA GLY A 162 -12.39 20.96 -12.89
C GLY A 162 -11.45 21.87 -12.11
N ARG A 163 -12.01 22.74 -11.27
CA ARG A 163 -11.25 23.74 -10.51
C ARG A 163 -10.30 23.10 -9.48
N ASN A 164 -10.65 21.94 -8.91
CA ASN A 164 -9.90 21.30 -7.84
C ASN A 164 -8.59 20.67 -8.31
N LYS A 165 -8.41 20.52 -9.64
CA LYS A 165 -7.14 20.06 -10.24
C LYS A 165 -5.95 20.95 -9.84
N ARG A 166 -6.19 22.24 -9.57
CA ARG A 166 -5.17 23.19 -9.07
C ARG A 166 -4.60 22.78 -7.70
N PHE A 167 -5.42 22.13 -6.89
CA PHE A 167 -5.03 21.57 -5.61
C PHE A 167 -4.43 20.17 -5.77
N TYR A 168 -5.22 19.24 -6.35
CA TYR A 168 -4.87 17.82 -6.42
C TYR A 168 -3.67 17.52 -7.33
N GLY A 169 -3.53 18.23 -8.45
CA GLY A 169 -2.42 17.98 -9.39
C GLY A 169 -1.04 18.10 -8.74
N PRO A 170 -0.69 19.28 -8.17
CA PRO A 170 0.57 19.45 -7.46
C PRO A 170 0.69 18.56 -6.22
N ARG A 171 -0.40 18.40 -5.43
CA ARG A 171 -0.37 17.60 -4.19
C ARG A 171 -0.16 16.11 -4.43
N ASN A 172 -0.85 15.52 -5.40
CA ASN A 172 -0.66 14.12 -5.77
C ASN A 172 0.76 13.87 -6.27
N ARG A 173 1.32 14.78 -7.08
CA ARG A 173 2.72 14.68 -7.55
C ARG A 173 3.72 14.74 -6.39
N PHE A 174 3.50 15.63 -5.42
CA PHE A 174 4.31 15.72 -4.21
C PHE A 174 4.31 14.39 -3.44
N TYR A 175 3.13 13.82 -3.14
CA TYR A 175 3.05 12.55 -2.41
C TYR A 175 3.61 11.39 -3.20
N LEU A 176 3.41 11.32 -4.53
CA LEU A 176 4.05 10.31 -5.38
C LEU A 176 5.57 10.39 -5.33
N THR A 177 6.13 11.61 -5.28
CA THR A 177 7.58 11.82 -5.15
C THR A 177 8.09 11.32 -3.81
N CYS A 178 7.38 11.63 -2.71
CA CYS A 178 7.70 11.11 -1.38
C CYS A 178 7.61 9.58 -1.31
N ILE A 179 6.55 8.99 -1.86
CA ILE A 179 6.37 7.54 -1.96
C ILE A 179 7.54 6.93 -2.74
N GLY A 180 7.88 7.46 -3.91
CA GLY A 180 8.99 6.98 -4.73
C GLY A 180 10.34 7.05 -4.01
N ALA A 181 10.63 8.14 -3.29
CA ALA A 181 11.86 8.28 -2.53
C ALA A 181 11.95 7.28 -1.36
N THR A 182 10.86 7.08 -0.62
CA THR A 182 10.78 6.08 0.46
C THR A 182 10.88 4.67 -0.09
N LEU A 183 10.22 4.41 -1.22
CA LEU A 183 10.21 3.10 -1.88
C LEU A 183 11.59 2.75 -2.42
N LYS A 184 12.35 3.72 -2.95
CA LYS A 184 13.74 3.51 -3.35
C LYS A 184 14.57 2.96 -2.18
N LYS A 185 14.43 3.55 -0.98
CA LYS A 185 15.13 3.09 0.23
C LYS A 185 14.67 1.69 0.65
N PHE A 186 13.36 1.42 0.58
CA PHE A 186 12.82 0.09 0.88
C PHE A 186 13.33 -0.96 -0.10
N CYS A 187 13.34 -0.68 -1.40
CA CYS A 187 13.83 -1.61 -2.42
C CYS A 187 15.33 -1.91 -2.31
N GLN A 188 16.12 -1.00 -1.72
CA GLN A 188 17.56 -1.23 -1.48
C GLN A 188 17.82 -2.31 -0.44
N SER A 189 16.87 -2.59 0.45
CA SER A 189 17.01 -3.64 1.47
C SER A 189 16.44 -4.99 1.05
N LEU A 190 15.89 -5.10 -0.16
CA LEU A 190 15.39 -6.35 -0.73
C LEU A 190 16.51 -7.15 -1.41
N ASP A 191 16.24 -8.42 -1.73
CA ASP A 191 17.11 -9.21 -2.59
C ASP A 191 17.13 -8.61 -4.01
N GLN A 192 18.32 -8.15 -4.43
CA GLN A 192 18.47 -7.40 -5.67
C GLN A 192 18.31 -8.28 -6.92
N GLU A 193 18.64 -9.57 -6.86
CA GLU A 193 18.47 -10.47 -8.01
C GLU A 193 16.99 -10.81 -8.20
N LEU A 194 16.24 -11.07 -7.11
CA LEU A 194 14.79 -11.25 -7.18
C LEU A 194 14.11 -9.97 -7.69
N LEU A 195 14.49 -8.82 -7.15
CA LEU A 195 13.95 -7.53 -7.57
C LEU A 195 14.26 -7.23 -9.05
N HIS A 196 15.45 -7.62 -9.53
CA HIS A 196 15.81 -7.51 -10.94
C HIS A 196 14.95 -8.41 -11.82
N ALA A 197 14.73 -9.67 -11.45
CA ALA A 197 13.88 -10.60 -12.19
C ALA A 197 12.43 -10.12 -12.29
N VAL A 198 11.88 -9.60 -11.19
CA VAL A 198 10.53 -9.00 -11.16
C VAL A 198 10.44 -7.78 -12.09
N ARG A 199 11.50 -6.95 -12.13
CA ARG A 199 11.56 -5.78 -13.02
C ARG A 199 11.78 -6.13 -14.48
N SER A 200 12.53 -7.19 -14.79
CA SER A 200 12.83 -7.59 -16.17
C SER A 200 11.59 -8.06 -16.92
N VAL A 201 10.60 -8.59 -16.21
CA VAL A 201 9.28 -8.95 -16.77
C VAL A 201 8.27 -7.79 -16.74
N GLN A 202 8.72 -6.57 -16.43
CA GLN A 202 7.90 -5.35 -16.36
C GLN A 202 6.71 -5.45 -15.38
N CYS A 203 6.79 -6.34 -14.38
CA CYS A 203 5.74 -6.54 -13.40
C CYS A 203 6.28 -6.36 -11.97
N PRO A 204 6.50 -5.11 -11.49
CA PRO A 204 6.93 -4.81 -10.12
C PRO A 204 5.82 -5.09 -9.09
N SER A 205 5.43 -6.36 -8.96
CA SER A 205 4.44 -6.87 -8.01
C SER A 205 5.14 -7.52 -6.82
N ALA A 206 4.75 -7.12 -5.61
CA ALA A 206 5.24 -7.76 -4.39
C ALA A 206 4.78 -9.22 -4.27
N GLN A 207 3.66 -9.61 -4.89
CA GLN A 207 3.20 -10.99 -4.91
C GLN A 207 4.14 -11.86 -5.74
N LEU A 208 4.57 -11.38 -6.91
CA LEU A 208 5.56 -12.08 -7.73
C LEU A 208 6.90 -12.17 -7.01
N TYR A 209 7.34 -11.10 -6.34
CA TYR A 209 8.54 -11.12 -5.50
C TYR A 209 8.44 -12.19 -4.40
N ASN A 210 7.34 -12.21 -3.64
CA ASN A 210 7.14 -13.17 -2.56
C ASN A 210 7.07 -14.60 -3.09
N TRP A 211 6.40 -14.81 -4.23
CA TRP A 211 6.34 -16.12 -4.88
C TRP A 211 7.74 -16.61 -5.25
N LEU A 212 8.60 -15.77 -5.83
CA LEU A 212 9.99 -16.17 -6.10
C LEU A 212 10.79 -16.47 -4.81
N ALA A 213 10.49 -15.77 -3.71
CA ALA A 213 11.22 -15.90 -2.45
C ALA A 213 10.80 -17.12 -1.59
N GLN A 214 9.59 -17.67 -1.77
CA GLN A 214 9.04 -18.71 -0.88
C GLN A 214 9.54 -20.14 -1.16
N GLY A 215 9.85 -20.50 -2.40
CA GLY A 215 10.22 -21.87 -2.80
C GLY A 215 11.65 -22.01 -3.31
N ASP A 216 11.86 -22.93 -4.25
CA ASP A 216 13.14 -23.11 -4.94
C ASP A 216 13.35 -21.94 -5.90
N ARG A 217 14.15 -20.97 -5.44
CA ARG A 217 14.55 -19.77 -6.18
C ARG A 217 14.98 -20.08 -7.61
N THR A 218 15.81 -21.10 -7.80
CA THR A 218 16.41 -21.39 -9.11
C THR A 218 15.32 -21.85 -10.09
N ARG A 219 14.49 -22.80 -9.65
CA ARG A 219 13.40 -23.33 -10.47
C ARG A 219 12.33 -22.29 -10.74
N ARG A 220 11.94 -21.50 -9.73
CA ARG A 220 10.94 -20.42 -9.90
C ARG A 220 11.43 -19.28 -10.81
N LEU A 221 12.72 -18.93 -10.77
CA LEU A 221 13.31 -17.99 -11.73
C LEU A 221 13.35 -18.54 -13.16
N GLN A 222 13.66 -19.83 -13.33
CA GLN A 222 13.59 -20.49 -14.64
C GLN A 222 12.15 -20.52 -15.16
N ALA A 223 11.18 -20.87 -14.31
CA ALA A 223 9.76 -20.85 -14.62
C ALA A 223 9.30 -19.48 -15.12
N LEU A 224 9.63 -18.41 -14.39
CA LEU A 224 9.30 -17.03 -14.76
C LEU A 224 9.86 -16.64 -16.14
N LYS A 225 11.09 -17.07 -16.45
CA LYS A 225 11.72 -16.82 -17.76
C LYS A 225 11.09 -17.64 -18.88
N ALA A 226 10.72 -18.89 -18.59
CA ALA A 226 10.20 -19.82 -19.58
C ALA A 226 8.72 -19.56 -19.92
N GLN A 227 7.93 -19.05 -18.98
CA GLN A 227 6.48 -18.94 -19.13
C GLN A 227 5.93 -17.57 -18.71
N PRO A 228 5.86 -16.60 -19.63
CA PRO A 228 5.29 -15.28 -19.35
C PRO A 228 3.83 -15.31 -18.86
N VAL A 229 3.06 -16.34 -19.26
CA VAL A 229 1.67 -16.57 -18.84
C VAL A 229 1.53 -16.75 -17.33
N LEU A 230 2.61 -17.10 -16.61
CA LEU A 230 2.60 -17.18 -15.15
C LEU A 230 2.26 -15.82 -14.49
N ILE A 231 2.61 -14.70 -15.11
CA ILE A 231 2.47 -13.37 -14.49
C ILE A 231 0.99 -13.04 -14.21
N PRO A 232 0.07 -13.12 -15.19
CA PRO A 232 -1.36 -12.98 -14.92
C PRO A 232 -1.87 -13.91 -13.81
N VAL A 233 -1.44 -15.18 -13.80
CA VAL A 233 -1.87 -16.15 -12.78
C VAL A 233 -1.43 -15.73 -11.38
N LEU A 234 -0.17 -15.31 -11.24
CA LEU A 234 0.43 -14.96 -9.96
C LEU A 234 0.01 -13.59 -9.42
N VAL A 235 -0.37 -12.66 -10.30
CA VAL A 235 -0.63 -11.25 -9.93
C VAL A 235 -2.11 -10.87 -9.99
N ILE A 236 -2.87 -11.49 -10.89
CA ILE A 236 -4.29 -11.19 -11.11
C ILE A 236 -5.17 -12.36 -10.65
N GLY A 237 -4.66 -13.59 -10.74
CA GLY A 237 -5.37 -14.84 -10.45
C GLY A 237 -5.73 -15.10 -8.99
N HIS A 238 -6.00 -14.05 -8.21
CA HIS A 238 -6.72 -14.23 -6.95
C HIS A 238 -8.08 -14.84 -7.25
N ALA A 239 -8.40 -15.94 -6.57
CA ALA A 239 -9.71 -16.59 -6.67
C ALA A 239 -10.04 -17.13 -8.07
N MET A 240 -9.06 -17.71 -8.78
CA MET A 240 -9.34 -18.41 -10.05
C MET A 240 -10.26 -19.62 -9.80
N PRO A 241 -11.30 -19.82 -10.64
CA PRO A 241 -12.14 -21.00 -10.53
C PRO A 241 -11.30 -22.23 -10.89
N TRP A 242 -11.38 -23.24 -10.04
CA TRP A 242 -10.74 -24.53 -10.30
C TRP A 242 -11.40 -25.24 -11.49
N PRO A 243 -10.66 -26.02 -12.31
CA PRO A 243 -11.24 -26.81 -13.39
C PRO A 243 -12.40 -27.68 -12.91
N LYS A 244 -13.48 -27.74 -13.71
CA LYS A 244 -14.68 -28.52 -13.42
C LYS A 244 -14.88 -29.57 -14.51
N ILE A 245 -15.36 -30.74 -14.10
CA ILE A 245 -15.78 -31.77 -15.05
C ILE A 245 -16.97 -31.21 -15.84
N ALA A 246 -16.89 -31.28 -17.17
CA ALA A 246 -17.93 -30.80 -18.08
C ALA A 246 -19.33 -31.23 -17.62
N ASP A 247 -20.28 -30.31 -17.65
CA ASP A 247 -21.69 -30.50 -17.27
C ASP A 247 -21.96 -30.88 -15.80
N SER A 248 -20.97 -30.72 -14.92
CA SER A 248 -21.14 -30.94 -13.48
C SER A 248 -20.59 -29.79 -12.62
N LEU A 249 -21.07 -29.70 -11.38
CA LEU A 249 -20.47 -28.84 -10.37
C LEU A 249 -19.23 -29.48 -9.71
N LEU A 250 -18.84 -30.68 -10.14
CA LEU A 250 -17.73 -31.43 -9.56
C LEU A 250 -16.39 -30.90 -10.09
N LEU A 251 -15.44 -30.76 -9.18
CA LEU A 251 -14.10 -30.31 -9.49
C LEU A 251 -13.30 -31.43 -10.17
N GLU A 252 -12.51 -31.07 -11.16
CA GLU A 252 -11.59 -32.00 -11.79
C GLU A 252 -10.47 -32.38 -10.82
N GLN A 253 -10.15 -33.68 -10.77
CA GLN A 253 -9.06 -34.17 -9.93
C GLN A 253 -7.71 -33.76 -10.51
N CYS A 254 -6.77 -33.40 -9.64
CA CYS A 254 -5.42 -33.06 -10.09
C CYS A 254 -4.73 -34.31 -10.62
N PRO A 255 -4.20 -34.29 -11.85
CA PRO A 255 -3.51 -35.45 -12.40
C PRO A 255 -2.16 -35.70 -11.72
N TRP A 256 -1.65 -34.73 -10.95
CA TRP A 256 -0.41 -34.84 -10.18
C TRP A 256 -0.70 -35.11 -8.71
N LYS A 257 -0.40 -36.33 -8.24
CA LYS A 257 -0.57 -36.73 -6.84
C LYS A 257 0.16 -35.79 -5.88
N ASP A 258 1.36 -35.34 -6.25
CA ASP A 258 2.20 -34.44 -5.43
C ASP A 258 1.62 -33.04 -5.30
N LEU A 259 0.68 -32.66 -6.18
CA LEU A 259 -0.01 -31.37 -6.10
C LEU A 259 -1.37 -31.46 -5.43
N GLN A 260 -1.86 -32.68 -5.14
CA GLN A 260 -3.20 -32.93 -4.63
C GLN A 260 -3.45 -32.25 -3.28
N GLU A 261 -2.43 -32.13 -2.43
CA GLU A 261 -2.53 -31.44 -1.13
C GLU A 261 -2.69 -29.91 -1.26
N TYR A 262 -2.25 -29.34 -2.39
CA TYR A 262 -2.44 -27.93 -2.73
C TYR A 262 -3.72 -27.68 -3.53
N CYS A 263 -4.45 -28.76 -3.83
CA CYS A 263 -5.81 -28.69 -4.36
C CYS A 263 -6.75 -28.60 -3.17
N GLY A 264 -7.58 -27.56 -3.09
CA GLY A 264 -8.56 -27.44 -2.01
C GLY A 264 -9.55 -28.61 -1.94
N SER A 265 -10.35 -28.66 -0.87
CA SER A 265 -11.52 -29.54 -0.77
C SER A 265 -12.73 -28.92 -1.49
N CYS A 266 -13.77 -29.72 -1.76
CA CYS A 266 -15.02 -29.24 -2.38
C CYS A 266 -15.87 -28.36 -1.43
N ASP A 267 -15.51 -28.26 -0.16
CA ASP A 267 -16.30 -27.59 0.89
C ASP A 267 -15.97 -26.09 1.05
N ASP A 268 -14.86 -25.63 0.46
CA ASP A 268 -14.45 -24.22 0.45
C ASP A 268 -14.95 -23.57 -0.85
N ASP A 269 -15.41 -22.31 -0.78
CA ASP A 269 -15.79 -21.50 -1.94
C ASP A 269 -14.79 -21.76 -3.09
N CYS A 270 -15.27 -22.10 -4.29
CA CYS A 270 -14.48 -22.67 -5.41
C CYS A 270 -13.30 -21.81 -5.95
N THR A 271 -12.90 -20.79 -5.21
CA THR A 271 -11.79 -19.87 -5.39
C THR A 271 -10.55 -20.38 -4.66
N ARG A 272 -9.47 -20.71 -5.39
CA ARG A 272 -8.28 -21.36 -4.81
C ARG A 272 -6.99 -20.56 -5.02
N ASP A 273 -5.98 -20.85 -4.18
CA ASP A 273 -4.64 -20.26 -4.30
C ASP A 273 -3.85 -20.91 -5.45
N GLY A 274 -4.12 -20.44 -6.67
CA GLY A 274 -3.38 -20.87 -7.86
C GLY A 274 -1.88 -20.54 -7.80
N ALA A 275 -1.47 -19.52 -7.05
CA ALA A 275 -0.07 -19.15 -6.91
C ALA A 275 0.71 -20.17 -6.07
N GLY A 276 0.11 -20.68 -5.00
CA GLY A 276 0.63 -21.78 -4.21
C GLY A 276 0.88 -23.02 -5.06
N LEU A 277 -0.16 -23.54 -5.74
CA LEU A 277 -0.04 -24.74 -6.58
C LEU A 277 1.02 -24.61 -7.67
N VAL A 278 1.01 -23.49 -8.41
CA VAL A 278 1.99 -23.24 -9.47
C VAL A 278 3.41 -23.12 -8.88
N GLY A 279 3.54 -22.58 -7.66
CA GLY A 279 4.79 -22.57 -6.91
C GLY A 279 5.32 -23.98 -6.64
N HIS A 280 4.48 -24.86 -6.10
CA HIS A 280 4.85 -26.25 -5.83
C HIS A 280 5.14 -27.06 -7.09
N ALA A 281 4.39 -26.81 -8.18
CA ALA A 281 4.68 -27.41 -9.48
C ALA A 281 6.07 -27.01 -10.00
N ALA A 282 6.43 -25.72 -9.87
CA ALA A 282 7.76 -25.25 -10.24
C ALA A 282 8.85 -25.87 -9.36
N ASP A 283 8.63 -25.90 -8.04
CA ASP A 283 9.60 -26.43 -7.08
C ASP A 283 9.86 -27.93 -7.27
N THR A 284 8.82 -28.71 -7.59
CA THR A 284 8.93 -30.16 -7.87
C THR A 284 9.49 -30.45 -9.28
N GLY A 285 9.56 -29.44 -10.15
CA GLY A 285 10.10 -29.57 -11.51
C GLY A 285 9.09 -30.18 -12.49
N LEU A 286 7.79 -30.07 -12.18
CA LEU A 286 6.74 -30.49 -13.08
C LEU A 286 6.69 -29.59 -14.32
N PRO A 287 6.26 -30.14 -15.48
CA PRO A 287 6.13 -29.36 -16.71
C PRO A 287 5.01 -28.33 -16.58
N LEU A 288 5.37 -27.09 -16.26
CA LEU A 288 4.42 -26.00 -16.01
C LEU A 288 3.45 -25.75 -17.16
N ASN A 289 3.84 -26.03 -18.41
CA ASN A 289 2.94 -25.87 -19.55
C ASN A 289 1.77 -26.84 -19.47
N LYS A 290 1.99 -28.08 -19.00
CA LYS A 290 0.92 -29.05 -18.76
C LYS A 290 0.07 -28.65 -17.57
N VAL A 291 0.70 -28.17 -16.50
CA VAL A 291 -0.02 -27.71 -15.29
C VAL A 291 -0.93 -26.53 -15.61
N LEU A 292 -0.42 -25.53 -16.33
CA LEU A 292 -1.21 -24.37 -16.75
C LEU A 292 -2.31 -24.74 -17.75
N ALA A 293 -2.03 -25.64 -18.71
CA ALA A 293 -3.05 -26.13 -19.65
C ALA A 293 -4.12 -27.01 -19.00
N TRP A 294 -3.88 -27.48 -17.78
CA TRP A 294 -4.88 -28.18 -16.99
C TRP A 294 -5.71 -27.20 -16.14
N LEU A 295 -5.10 -26.09 -15.69
CA LEU A 295 -5.78 -25.04 -14.94
C LEU A 295 -6.70 -24.15 -15.80
N PHE A 296 -6.52 -24.13 -17.14
CA PHE A 296 -7.23 -23.28 -18.09
C PHE A 296 -7.76 -24.10 -19.28
#